data_AF-A0A1H1ZMZ9-F1
#
_entry.id   AF-A0A1H1ZMZ9-F1
#
_cell.length_a   1.000
_cell.length_b   1.000
_cell.length_c   1.000
_cell.angle_alpha   90.00
_cell.angle_beta   90.00
_cell.angle_gamma   90.00
#
_symmetry.space_group_name_H-M   'P 1'
#
loop_
_entity.id
_entity.type
_entity.pdbx_description
1 polymer ?
#
loop_
_entity_poly.entity_id
_entity_poly.type
_entity_poly.pdbx_seq_one_letter_code
_entity_poly.pdbx_strand_id
1 'polypeptide(L)'
;MLRLFFVFFASLGLSFFLLWGTRGEASSVFSGANTVLYVLGALFGAMSFAFFNYVEGVMKDVPKKLKSQRPEKYSLVISTLTDLKREVVLNVVLVVLLLMISFVVAAIGEMGLMQRLGSTSYWVWSALSVRGACFVSILVVMFVQLSGFVIANNLRAEISMHGE
;
A
#
# COMPACT_ATOMS: atom_id res chain seq x y z
N MET A 1 -8.85 4.99 2.92
CA MET A 1 -9.03 5.23 1.46
C MET A 1 -8.78 6.67 1.01
N LEU A 2 -9.54 7.68 1.47
CA LEU A 2 -9.39 9.08 1.01
C LEU A 2 -7.98 9.67 1.23
N ARG A 3 -7.32 9.28 2.33
CA ARG A 3 -5.92 9.64 2.63
C ARG A 3 -4.93 9.09 1.59
N LEU A 4 -5.15 7.86 1.11
CA LEU A 4 -4.28 7.23 0.11
C LEU A 4 -4.42 7.88 -1.27
N PHE A 5 -5.64 8.24 -1.64
CA PHE A 5 -5.90 9.03 -2.84
C PHE A 5 -5.19 10.39 -2.80
N PHE A 6 -5.26 11.09 -1.67
CA PHE A 6 -4.56 12.37 -1.50
C PHE A 6 -3.04 12.20 -1.60
N VAL A 7 -2.47 11.17 -0.96
CA VAL A 7 -1.04 10.85 -1.05
C VAL A 7 -0.62 10.54 -2.49
N PHE A 8 -1.44 9.79 -3.24
CA PHE A 8 -1.16 9.48 -4.63
C PHE A 8 -1.11 10.75 -5.50
N PHE A 9 -2.11 11.62 -5.42
CA PHE A 9 -2.14 12.85 -6.21
C PHE A 9 -1.07 13.86 -5.80
N ALA A 10 -0.79 13.99 -4.49
CA ALA A 10 0.29 14.84 -4.00
C ALA A 10 1.66 14.35 -4.48
N SER A 11 1.90 13.03 -4.42
CA SER A 11 3.15 12.42 -4.90
C SER A 11 3.30 12.53 -6.41
N LEU A 12 2.20 12.40 -7.17
CA LEU A 12 2.19 12.59 -8.62
C LEU A 12 2.59 14.02 -8.99
N GLY A 13 2.01 15.02 -8.34
CA GLY A 13 2.40 16.41 -8.53
C GLY A 13 3.87 16.63 -8.18
N LEU A 14 4.32 16.13 -7.04
CA LEU A 14 5.69 16.32 -6.54
C LEU A 14 6.74 15.66 -7.44
N SER A 15 6.45 14.45 -7.96
CA SER A 15 7.30 13.75 -8.92
C SER A 15 7.40 14.50 -10.25
N PHE A 16 6.28 15.07 -10.72
CA PHE A 16 6.25 15.88 -11.94
C PHE A 16 7.02 17.18 -11.80
N PHE A 17 6.86 17.89 -10.67
CA PHE A 17 7.63 19.10 -10.38
C PHE A 17 9.12 18.83 -10.23
N LEU A 18 9.53 17.70 -9.64
CA LEU A 18 10.92 17.28 -9.55
C LEU A 18 11.54 17.06 -10.94
N LEU A 19 10.84 16.35 -11.82
CA LEU A 19 11.31 16.10 -13.19
C LEU A 19 11.37 17.38 -14.03
N TRP A 20 10.38 18.25 -13.89
CA TRP A 20 10.38 19.57 -14.53
C TRP A 20 11.55 20.42 -14.02
N GLY A 21 11.73 20.53 -12.70
CA GLY A 21 12.75 21.36 -12.07
C GLY A 21 14.18 20.90 -12.35
N THR A 22 14.40 19.59 -12.46
CA THR A 22 15.72 18.99 -12.77
C THR A 22 15.97 18.81 -14.27
N ARG A 23 15.09 19.34 -15.14
CA ARG A 23 15.14 19.14 -16.61
C ARG A 23 15.30 17.67 -17.03
N GLY A 24 14.79 16.75 -16.21
CA GLY A 24 14.86 15.31 -16.47
C GLY A 24 16.11 14.59 -15.96
N GLU A 25 17.03 15.21 -15.23
CA GLU A 25 18.17 14.49 -14.63
C GLU A 25 17.72 13.44 -13.61
N ALA A 26 16.62 13.69 -12.89
CA ALA A 26 16.02 12.72 -11.97
C ALA A 26 15.42 11.48 -12.67
N SER A 27 15.40 11.44 -14.01
CA SER A 27 14.81 10.34 -14.77
C SER A 27 15.48 8.98 -14.52
N SER A 28 16.78 8.95 -14.23
CA SER A 28 17.50 7.69 -13.94
C SER A 28 17.05 7.04 -12.64
N VAL A 29 16.54 7.82 -11.68
CA VAL A 29 16.05 7.32 -10.39
C VAL A 29 14.73 6.58 -10.58
N PHE A 30 13.87 7.08 -11.48
CA PHE A 30 12.56 6.48 -11.76
C PHE A 30 12.61 5.36 -12.80
N SER A 31 13.66 5.25 -13.61
CA SER A 31 13.80 4.17 -14.59
C SER A 31 13.97 2.80 -13.90
N GLY A 32 14.70 2.75 -12.78
CA GLY A 32 14.87 1.55 -11.95
C GLY A 32 13.70 1.24 -11.01
N ALA A 33 12.68 2.11 -10.94
CA ALA A 33 11.60 1.99 -9.96
C ALA A 33 10.76 0.72 -10.14
N ASN A 34 10.64 0.18 -11.36
CA ASN A 34 9.84 -1.03 -11.62
C ASN A 34 10.34 -2.26 -10.84
N THR A 35 11.65 -2.51 -10.83
CA THR A 35 12.22 -3.65 -10.09
C THR A 35 11.95 -3.51 -8.59
N VAL A 36 12.10 -2.30 -8.04
CA VAL A 36 11.83 -2.03 -6.62
C VAL A 36 10.33 -2.15 -6.32
N LEU A 37 9.46 -1.66 -7.21
CA LEU A 37 8.01 -1.77 -7.11
C LEU A 37 7.55 -3.23 -7.03
N TYR A 38 8.12 -4.13 -7.84
CA TYR A 38 7.78 -5.55 -7.77
C TYR A 38 8.23 -6.20 -6.46
N VAL A 39 9.43 -5.88 -5.98
CA VAL A 39 9.93 -6.37 -4.69
C VAL A 39 9.06 -5.87 -3.54
N LEU A 40 8.73 -4.56 -3.54
CA LEU A 40 7.84 -3.97 -2.54
C LEU A 40 6.43 -4.57 -2.62
N GLY A 41 5.91 -4.82 -3.82
CA GLY A 41 4.64 -5.49 -4.04
C GLY A 41 4.60 -6.90 -3.46
N ALA A 42 5.65 -7.70 -3.69
CA ALA A 42 5.79 -9.04 -3.14
C ALA A 42 5.89 -9.02 -1.60
N LEU A 43 6.74 -8.14 -1.04
CA LEU A 43 6.87 -7.96 0.40
C LEU A 43 5.55 -7.53 1.04
N PHE A 44 4.85 -6.58 0.41
CA PHE A 44 3.56 -6.10 0.87
C PHE A 44 2.50 -7.20 0.83
N GLY A 45 2.46 -8.02 -0.24
CA GLY A 45 1.56 -9.16 -0.34
C GLY A 45 1.81 -10.19 0.77
N ALA A 46 3.06 -10.56 0.99
CA ALA A 46 3.45 -11.50 2.06
C ALA A 46 3.09 -10.95 3.45
N MET A 47 3.38 -9.68 3.73
CA MET A 47 3.05 -9.01 4.98
C MET A 47 1.54 -8.91 5.19
N SER A 48 0.78 -8.62 4.13
CA SER A 48 -0.68 -8.58 4.18
C SER A 48 -1.29 -9.92 4.51
N PHE A 49 -0.78 -10.98 3.90
CA PHE A 49 -1.22 -12.34 4.19
C PHE A 49 -0.89 -12.74 5.63
N ALA A 50 0.33 -12.45 6.10
CA ALA A 50 0.74 -12.70 7.48
C ALA A 50 -0.15 -11.94 8.47
N PHE A 51 -0.44 -10.67 8.21
CA PHE A 51 -1.30 -9.85 9.05
C PHE A 51 -2.74 -10.35 9.08
N PHE A 52 -3.28 -10.75 7.93
CA PHE A 52 -4.63 -11.33 7.85
C PHE A 52 -4.76 -12.58 8.72
N ASN A 53 -3.81 -13.50 8.62
CA ASN A 53 -3.79 -14.71 9.43
C ASN A 53 -3.59 -14.39 10.92
N TYR A 54 -2.78 -13.37 11.22
CA TYR A 54 -2.59 -12.90 12.59
C TYR A 54 -3.89 -12.37 13.21
N VAL A 55 -4.58 -11.46 12.52
CA VAL A 55 -5.87 -10.90 12.94
C VAL A 55 -6.89 -12.00 13.13
N GLU A 56 -6.95 -12.98 12.22
CA GLU A 56 -7.84 -14.13 12.36
C GLU A 56 -7.49 -15.02 13.57
N GLY A 57 -6.20 -15.18 13.87
CA GLY A 57 -5.73 -15.83 15.10
C GLY A 57 -6.21 -15.09 16.36
N VAL A 58 -6.01 -13.77 16.41
CA VAL A 58 -6.48 -12.94 17.54
C VAL A 58 -7.99 -13.03 17.72
N MET A 59 -8.77 -13.04 16.63
CA MET A 59 -10.24 -13.23 16.70
C MET A 59 -10.64 -14.55 17.34
N LYS A 60 -9.85 -15.63 17.13
CA LYS A 60 -10.09 -16.95 17.74
C LYS A 60 -9.67 -16.99 19.21
N ASP A 61 -8.67 -16.21 19.58
CA ASP A 61 -8.16 -16.08 20.96
C ASP A 61 -9.04 -15.20 21.86
N VAL A 62 -10.05 -14.49 21.31
CA VAL A 62 -10.96 -13.67 22.13
C VAL A 62 -11.75 -14.56 23.09
N PRO A 63 -11.69 -14.31 24.42
CA PRO A 63 -12.29 -15.20 25.41
C PRO A 63 -13.80 -15.32 25.24
N LYS A 64 -14.29 -16.54 25.04
CA LYS A 64 -15.73 -16.85 24.91
C LYS A 64 -16.53 -16.46 26.17
N LYS A 65 -15.87 -16.36 27.33
CA LYS A 65 -16.47 -15.84 28.57
C LYS A 65 -16.95 -14.38 28.41
N LEU A 66 -16.24 -13.58 27.60
CA LEU A 66 -16.61 -12.19 27.29
C LEU A 66 -17.91 -12.11 26.48
N LYS A 67 -18.19 -13.12 25.64
CA LYS A 67 -19.45 -13.25 24.90
C LYS A 67 -20.65 -13.40 25.83
N SER A 68 -20.47 -14.07 26.98
CA SER A 68 -21.53 -14.29 27.98
C SER A 68 -21.65 -13.12 28.96
N GLN A 69 -20.53 -12.55 29.42
CA GLN A 69 -20.53 -11.49 30.44
C GLN A 69 -20.76 -10.08 29.89
N ARG A 70 -20.23 -9.78 28.69
CA ARG A 70 -20.31 -8.44 28.06
C ARG A 70 -20.45 -8.57 26.53
N PRO A 71 -21.61 -9.04 26.04
CA PRO A 71 -21.82 -9.33 24.61
C PRO A 71 -21.60 -8.12 23.70
N GLU A 72 -21.92 -6.91 24.17
CA GLU A 72 -21.72 -5.67 23.41
C GLU A 72 -20.23 -5.38 23.16
N LYS A 73 -19.37 -5.55 24.19
CA LYS A 73 -17.93 -5.35 24.05
C LYS A 73 -17.30 -6.43 23.16
N TYR A 74 -17.76 -7.67 23.29
CA TYR A 74 -17.33 -8.76 22.40
C TYR A 74 -17.70 -8.48 20.94
N SER A 75 -18.94 -8.06 20.69
CA SER A 75 -19.42 -7.70 19.34
C SER A 75 -18.59 -6.57 18.74
N LEU A 76 -18.32 -5.51 19.53
CA LEU A 76 -17.51 -4.37 19.10
C LEU A 76 -16.07 -4.76 18.76
N VAL A 77 -15.45 -5.63 19.56
CA VAL A 77 -14.09 -6.12 19.28
C VAL A 77 -14.08 -6.94 17.98
N ILE A 78 -14.99 -7.90 17.84
CA ILE A 78 -15.08 -8.73 16.63
C ILE A 78 -15.40 -7.92 15.38
N SER A 79 -16.30 -6.93 15.45
CA SER A 79 -16.58 -6.03 14.33
C SER A 79 -15.35 -5.22 13.94
N THR A 80 -14.64 -4.67 14.93
CA THR A 80 -13.42 -3.87 14.68
C THR A 80 -12.30 -4.72 14.05
N LEU A 81 -12.08 -5.95 14.52
CA LEU A 81 -11.11 -6.86 13.90
C LEU A 81 -11.54 -7.27 12.48
N THR A 82 -12.84 -7.43 12.24
CA THR A 82 -13.38 -7.75 10.91
C THR A 82 -13.21 -6.59 9.94
N ASP A 83 -13.46 -5.35 10.38
CA ASP A 83 -13.24 -4.15 9.60
C ASP A 83 -11.75 -3.97 9.27
N LEU A 84 -10.86 -4.23 10.23
CA LEU A 84 -9.41 -4.21 10.01
C LEU A 84 -8.99 -5.24 8.94
N LYS A 85 -9.53 -6.46 9.01
CA LYS A 85 -9.30 -7.50 8.00
C LYS A 85 -9.80 -7.06 6.62
N ARG A 86 -10.97 -6.42 6.53
CA ARG A 86 -11.50 -5.89 5.29
C ARG A 86 -10.61 -4.79 4.72
N GLU A 87 -10.09 -3.90 5.57
CA GLU A 87 -9.17 -2.83 5.16
C GLU A 87 -7.87 -3.40 4.56
N VAL A 88 -7.31 -4.44 5.15
CA VAL A 88 -6.13 -5.15 4.62
C VAL A 88 -6.38 -5.68 3.22
N VAL A 89 -7.51 -6.36 3.00
CA VAL A 89 -7.86 -6.90 1.67
C VAL A 89 -8.00 -5.77 0.66
N LEU A 90 -8.66 -4.68 1.02
CA LEU A 90 -8.82 -3.54 0.12
C LEU A 90 -7.47 -2.86 -0.22
N ASN A 91 -6.54 -2.78 0.74
CA ASN A 91 -5.20 -2.25 0.50
C ASN A 91 -4.39 -3.15 -0.46
N VAL A 92 -4.53 -4.48 -0.35
CA VAL A 92 -3.93 -5.44 -1.30
C VAL A 92 -4.45 -5.19 -2.71
N VAL A 93 -5.77 -5.10 -2.89
CA VAL A 93 -6.37 -4.83 -4.20
C VAL A 93 -5.86 -3.50 -4.78
N LEU A 94 -5.77 -2.46 -3.94
CA LEU A 94 -5.27 -1.15 -4.37
C LEU A 94 -3.82 -1.20 -4.83
N VAL A 95 -2.94 -1.87 -4.07
CA VAL A 95 -1.52 -2.02 -4.45
C VAL A 95 -1.37 -2.81 -5.75
N VAL A 96 -2.13 -3.89 -5.92
CA VAL A 96 -2.15 -4.66 -7.18
C VAL A 96 -2.57 -3.77 -8.36
N LEU A 97 -3.61 -2.95 -8.20
CA LEU A 97 -4.04 -2.00 -9.23
C LEU A 97 -2.95 -0.97 -9.56
N LEU A 98 -2.28 -0.41 -8.54
CA LEU A 98 -1.18 0.54 -8.75
C LEU A 98 0.01 -0.07 -9.48
N LEU A 99 0.34 -1.33 -9.18
CA LEU A 99 1.39 -2.08 -9.88
C LEU A 99 1.00 -2.34 -11.34
N MET A 100 -0.24 -2.73 -11.60
CA MET A 100 -0.77 -2.92 -12.95
C MET A 100 -0.71 -1.62 -13.77
N ILE A 101 -1.13 -0.50 -13.17
CA ILE A 101 -1.04 0.83 -13.80
C ILE A 101 0.42 1.17 -14.10
N SER A 102 1.32 1.00 -13.12
CA SER A 102 2.75 1.27 -13.30
C SER A 102 3.34 0.44 -14.44
N PHE A 103 2.98 -0.85 -14.52
CA PHE A 103 3.43 -1.74 -15.59
C PHE A 103 2.90 -1.33 -16.96
N VAL A 104 1.60 -1.02 -17.09
CA VAL A 104 1.00 -0.60 -18.36
C VAL A 104 1.61 0.72 -18.83
N VAL A 105 1.73 1.70 -17.93
CA VAL A 105 2.41 2.98 -18.24
C VAL A 105 3.86 2.73 -18.64
N ALA A 106 4.51 1.74 -18.03
CA ALA A 106 5.86 1.39 -18.40
C ALA A 106 5.97 0.80 -19.81
N ALA A 107 5.13 -0.17 -20.11
CA ALA A 107 5.07 -0.82 -21.42
C ALA A 107 4.74 0.18 -22.54
N ILE A 108 3.80 1.10 -22.30
CA ILE A 108 3.47 2.17 -23.26
C ILE A 108 4.67 3.09 -23.50
N GLY A 109 5.40 3.46 -22.44
CA GLY A 109 6.59 4.32 -22.55
C GLY A 109 7.78 3.69 -23.28
N GLU A 110 7.86 2.35 -23.32
CA GLU A 110 8.94 1.60 -23.97
C GLU A 110 8.61 1.16 -25.41
N MET A 111 7.35 1.27 -25.85
CA MET A 111 6.99 1.01 -27.25
C MET A 111 7.75 1.97 -28.18
N GLY A 112 8.60 1.43 -29.04
CA GLY A 112 9.51 2.17 -29.94
C GLY A 112 8.84 3.15 -30.93
N LEU A 113 7.50 3.19 -30.97
CA LEU A 113 6.73 4.22 -31.68
C LEU A 113 6.87 5.60 -31.00
N MET A 114 6.93 5.65 -29.66
CA MET A 114 7.09 6.91 -28.90
C MET A 114 8.53 7.43 -28.92
N GLN A 115 9.52 6.55 -29.03
CA GLN A 115 10.94 6.92 -29.09
C GLN A 115 11.33 7.49 -30.47
N ARG A 116 10.58 7.15 -31.53
CA ARG A 116 10.77 7.67 -32.91
C ARG A 116 10.13 9.04 -33.15
N LEU A 117 9.09 9.40 -32.40
CA LEU A 117 8.55 10.76 -32.37
C LEU A 117 9.44 11.60 -31.45
N GLY A 118 10.46 12.25 -32.01
CA GLY A 118 11.45 13.10 -31.31
C GLY A 118 10.90 14.34 -30.58
N SER A 119 9.65 14.31 -30.12
CA SER A 119 8.99 15.36 -29.35
C SER A 119 7.87 14.68 -28.56
N THR A 120 8.00 14.48 -27.26
CA THR A 120 7.92 15.57 -26.28
C THR A 120 8.39 15.05 -24.91
N SER A 121 9.42 15.68 -24.34
CA SER A 121 9.93 15.35 -22.98
C SER A 121 8.83 15.29 -21.92
N TYR A 122 7.74 16.04 -22.10
CA TYR A 122 6.58 16.05 -21.22
C TYR A 122 5.85 14.71 -21.09
N TRP A 123 5.74 13.91 -22.16
CA TRP A 123 5.08 12.61 -22.09
C TRP A 123 5.91 11.59 -21.31
N VAL A 124 7.22 11.61 -21.52
CA VAL A 124 8.17 10.79 -20.76
C VAL A 124 8.16 11.19 -19.28
N TRP A 125 8.13 12.49 -18.98
CA TRP A 125 8.04 12.97 -17.60
C TRP A 125 6.72 12.62 -16.93
N SER A 126 5.60 12.66 -17.67
CA SER A 126 4.30 12.23 -17.16
C SER A 126 4.29 10.74 -16.82
N ALA A 127 4.79 9.89 -17.73
CA ALA A 127 4.92 8.45 -17.49
C ALA A 127 5.81 8.14 -16.28
N LEU A 128 6.96 8.81 -16.15
CA LEU A 128 7.83 8.67 -14.97
C LEU A 128 7.18 9.17 -13.68
N SER A 129 6.41 10.25 -13.74
CA SER A 129 5.72 10.82 -12.57
C SER A 129 4.65 9.86 -12.02
N VAL A 130 3.93 9.16 -12.91
CA VAL A 130 2.99 8.11 -12.50
C VAL A 130 3.73 6.96 -11.81
N ARG A 131 4.90 6.55 -12.32
CA ARG A 131 5.72 5.52 -11.68
C ARG A 131 6.21 5.96 -10.29
N GLY A 132 6.68 7.20 -10.17
CA GLY A 132 7.08 7.80 -8.89
C GLY A 132 5.92 7.88 -7.89
N ALA A 133 4.73 8.27 -8.35
CA ALA A 133 3.52 8.29 -7.54
C ALA A 133 3.16 6.90 -7.01
N CYS A 134 3.15 5.88 -7.89
CA CYS A 134 2.92 4.49 -7.48
C CYS A 134 3.92 4.03 -6.43
N PHE A 135 5.21 4.35 -6.60
CA PHE A 135 6.26 3.97 -5.65
C PHE A 135 6.03 4.55 -4.26
N VAL A 136 5.82 5.86 -4.16
CA VAL A 136 5.58 6.52 -2.87
C VAL A 136 4.27 6.04 -2.24
N SER A 137 3.21 5.85 -3.05
CA SER A 137 1.94 5.33 -2.55
C SER A 137 2.08 3.93 -1.96
N ILE A 138 2.80 3.02 -2.61
CA ILE A 138 3.04 1.67 -2.09
C ILE A 138 3.85 1.73 -0.79
N LEU A 139 4.89 2.57 -0.72
CA LEU A 139 5.65 2.76 0.52
C LEU A 139 4.77 3.24 1.68
N VAL A 140 3.91 4.23 1.43
CA VAL A 140 3.00 4.74 2.48
C VAL A 140 2.01 3.66 2.92
N VAL A 141 1.43 2.90 1.99
CA VAL A 141 0.55 1.76 2.35
C VAL A 141 1.31 0.74 3.18
N MET A 142 2.56 0.41 2.84
CA MET A 142 3.40 -0.49 3.64
C MET A 142 3.62 0.01 5.06
N PHE A 143 3.91 1.30 5.25
CA PHE A 143 4.07 1.87 6.60
C PHE A 143 2.78 1.85 7.42
N VAL A 144 1.65 2.15 6.78
CA VAL A 144 0.32 2.06 7.43
C VAL A 144 0.04 0.62 7.85
N GLN A 145 0.34 -0.34 6.97
CA GLN A 145 0.15 -1.76 7.24
C GLN A 145 1.05 -2.26 8.38
N LEU A 146 2.32 -1.87 8.40
CA LEU A 146 3.26 -2.17 9.48
C LEU A 146 2.77 -1.60 10.81
N SER A 147 2.29 -0.35 10.80
CA SER A 147 1.74 0.29 12.00
C SER A 147 0.50 -0.47 12.51
N GLY A 148 -0.39 -0.89 11.62
CA GLY A 148 -1.55 -1.73 11.95
C GLY A 148 -1.13 -3.08 12.53
N PHE A 149 -0.08 -3.70 11.98
CA PHE A 149 0.49 -4.94 12.50
C PHE A 149 1.04 -4.78 13.92
N VAL A 150 1.80 -3.71 14.19
CA VAL A 150 2.34 -3.41 15.53
C VAL A 150 1.21 -3.20 16.54
N ILE A 151 0.19 -2.43 16.17
CA ILE A 151 -0.98 -2.18 17.04
C ILE A 151 -1.70 -3.49 17.38
N ALA A 152 -1.96 -4.34 16.38
CA ALA A 152 -2.58 -5.64 16.62
C ALA A 152 -1.72 -6.54 17.52
N ASN A 153 -0.40 -6.46 17.39
CA ASN A 153 0.52 -7.22 18.22
C ASN A 153 0.50 -6.78 19.68
N ASN A 154 0.50 -5.48 19.93
CA ASN A 154 0.34 -4.92 21.27
C ASN A 154 -1.01 -5.31 21.89
N LEU A 155 -2.09 -5.27 21.10
CA LEU A 155 -3.42 -5.71 21.54
C LEU A 155 -3.44 -7.19 21.96
N ARG A 156 -2.81 -8.09 21.20
CA ARG A 156 -2.74 -9.50 21.58
C ARG A 156 -1.93 -9.71 22.85
N ALA A 157 -0.82 -8.98 23.03
CA ALA A 157 -0.03 -9.02 24.24
C ALA A 157 -0.85 -8.57 25.47
N GLU A 158 -1.65 -7.51 25.32
CA GLU A 158 -2.54 -7.00 26.37
C GLU A 158 -3.63 -8.02 26.76
N ILE A 159 -4.27 -8.64 25.75
CA ILE A 159 -5.30 -9.68 25.94
C ILE A 159 -4.69 -10.93 26.59
N SER A 160 -3.45 -11.28 26.23
CA SER A 160 -2.70 -12.39 26.82
C SER A 160 -2.33 -12.13 28.30
N MET A 161 -2.02 -10.89 28.67
CA MET A 161 -1.64 -10.55 30.06
C MET A 161 -2.85 -10.37 30.99
N HIS A 162 -3.99 -9.92 30.48
CA HIS A 162 -5.22 -9.75 31.26
C HIS A 162 -6.23 -10.90 31.07
N GLY A 163 -5.79 -12.01 30.48
CA GLY A 163 -6.59 -13.21 30.19
C GLY A 163 -6.72 -14.19 31.37
N GLU A 164 -6.09 -13.90 32.51
CA GLU A 164 -6.30 -14.60 33.78
C GLU A 164 -7.43 -13.98 34.61
#